data_AF-A0A7C3STL7-F1
#
_entry.id   AF-A0A7C3STL7-F1
#
_cell.length_a   1.000
_cell.length_b   1.000
_cell.length_c   1.000
_cell.angle_alpha   90.00
_cell.angle_beta   90.00
_cell.angle_gamma   90.00
#
_symmetry.space_group_name_H-M   'P 1'
#
loop_
_entity.id
_entity.type
_entity.pdbx_description
1 polymer ?
#
loop_
_entity_poly.entity_id
_entity_poly.type
_entity_poly.pdbx_seq_one_letter_code
_entity_poly.pdbx_strand_id
1 'polypeptide(L)'
;MRKMQKKQIVYKILKVVFYFLAFSIISFIVYFISDYGFLKAATAEHSAGVLNAVGVKSSFSTLNDRAFVNQIEIVKECTGIQVVAVFAGLIIPLPKVSFRKKIEAITLVFFTVYLANV
;
A
#
# COMPACT_ATOMS: atom_id res chain seq x y z
N MET A 1 -3.11 -44.40 13.42
CA MET A 1 -3.63 -43.02 13.60
C MET A 1 -2.55 -41.93 13.76
N ARG A 2 -1.52 -42.06 14.61
CA ARG A 2 -0.49 -41.01 14.84
C ARG A 2 0.25 -40.48 13.58
N LYS A 3 0.53 -41.32 12.57
CA LYS A 3 1.22 -40.89 11.32
C LYS A 3 0.36 -39.97 10.45
N MET A 4 -0.97 -40.14 10.44
CA MET A 4 -1.87 -39.27 9.68
C MET A 4 -1.98 -37.87 10.30
N GLN A 5 -2.01 -37.78 11.64
CA GLN A 5 -2.00 -36.48 12.32
C GLN A 5 -0.72 -35.69 12.08
N LYS A 6 0.46 -36.33 12.07
CA LYS A 6 1.73 -35.63 11.75
C LYS A 6 1.73 -35.05 10.33
N LYS A 7 1.25 -35.78 9.32
CA LYS A 7 1.15 -35.27 7.94
C LYS A 7 0.22 -34.06 7.83
N GLN A 8 -0.91 -34.09 8.53
CA GLN A 8 -1.87 -32.99 8.51
C GLN A 8 -1.32 -31.72 9.17
N ILE A 9 -0.55 -31.87 10.26
CA ILE A 9 0.14 -30.74 10.92
C ILE A 9 1.20 -30.14 10.00
N VAL A 10 2.05 -30.97 9.39
CA VAL A 10 3.10 -30.52 8.46
C VAL A 10 2.49 -29.74 7.29
N TYR A 11 1.40 -30.23 6.71
CA TYR A 11 0.71 -29.53 5.62
C TYR A 11 0.12 -28.18 6.04
N LYS A 12 -0.44 -28.08 7.24
CA LYS A 12 -0.91 -26.80 7.79
C LYS A 12 0.24 -25.81 8.00
N ILE A 13 1.37 -26.27 8.55
CA ILE A 13 2.56 -25.45 8.77
C ILE A 13 3.10 -24.94 7.42
N LEU A 14 3.26 -25.82 6.43
CA LEU A 14 3.69 -25.43 5.09
C LEU A 14 2.80 -24.35 4.50
N LYS A 15 1.47 -24.48 4.59
CA LYS A 15 0.55 -23.44 4.10
C LYS A 15 0.76 -22.10 4.78
N VAL A 16 0.96 -22.10 6.10
CA VAL A 16 1.21 -20.88 6.87
C VAL A 16 2.54 -20.26 6.44
N VAL A 17 3.60 -21.05 6.30
CA VAL A 17 4.91 -20.59 5.83
C VAL A 17 4.82 -19.99 4.42
N PHE A 18 4.17 -20.68 3.49
CA PHE A 18 3.96 -20.17 2.14
C PHE A 18 3.17 -18.86 2.12
N TYR A 19 2.16 -18.75 2.98
CA TYR A 19 1.38 -17.51 3.10
C TYR A 19 2.25 -16.35 3.61
N PHE A 20 3.03 -16.56 4.67
CA PHE A 20 3.93 -15.53 5.20
C PHE A 20 5.01 -15.12 4.19
N LEU A 21 5.53 -16.09 3.44
CA LEU A 21 6.51 -15.83 2.39
C LEU A 21 5.89 -14.97 1.27
N ALA A 22 4.70 -15.35 0.79
CA ALA A 22 3.99 -14.58 -0.22
C ALA A 22 3.65 -13.16 0.27
N PHE A 23 3.16 -13.03 1.50
CA PHE A 23 2.92 -11.73 2.14
C PHE A 23 4.18 -10.85 2.15
N SER A 24 5.31 -11.41 2.57
CA SER A 24 6.57 -10.67 2.70
C SER A 24 7.08 -10.22 1.34
N ILE A 25 7.07 -11.12 0.34
CA ILE A 25 7.53 -10.82 -1.03
C ILE A 25 6.66 -9.73 -1.66
N ILE A 26 5.34 -9.86 -1.57
CA ILE A 26 4.41 -8.90 -2.19
C ILE A 26 4.53 -7.54 -1.52
N SER A 27 4.55 -7.50 -0.18
CA SER A 27 4.70 -6.24 0.55
C SER A 27 6.03 -5.56 0.21
N PHE A 28 7.11 -6.34 0.13
CA PHE A 28 8.43 -5.83 -0.23
C PHE A 28 8.46 -5.29 -1.65
N ILE A 29 7.91 -6.03 -2.62
CA ILE A 29 7.87 -5.60 -4.02
C ILE A 29 7.06 -4.30 -4.14
N VAL A 30 5.82 -4.29 -3.65
CA VAL A 30 4.96 -3.09 -3.76
C VAL A 30 5.60 -1.92 -3.04
N TYR A 31 6.17 -2.12 -1.85
CA TYR A 31 6.77 -0.99 -1.15
C TYR A 31 8.07 -0.52 -1.80
N PHE A 32 9.02 -1.38 -2.17
CA PHE A 32 10.37 -0.94 -2.53
C PHE A 32 10.64 -0.77 -4.03
N ILE A 33 9.84 -1.36 -4.92
CA ILE A 33 10.20 -1.40 -6.35
C ILE A 33 10.10 -0.05 -7.07
N SER A 34 9.21 0.83 -6.62
CA SER A 34 8.94 2.10 -7.26
C SER A 34 9.03 3.25 -6.27
N ASP A 35 9.47 4.41 -6.74
CA ASP A 35 9.51 5.65 -5.94
C ASP A 35 8.17 6.40 -5.95
N TYR A 36 7.20 5.96 -6.77
CA TYR A 36 5.84 6.51 -6.80
C TYR A 36 5.81 8.05 -6.96
N GLY A 37 6.67 8.61 -7.82
CA GLY A 37 6.75 10.06 -8.06
C GLY A 37 5.41 10.70 -8.43
N PHE A 38 4.59 10.02 -9.23
CA PHE A 38 3.23 10.45 -9.56
C PHE A 38 2.33 10.56 -8.33
N LEU A 39 2.48 9.66 -7.35
CA LEU A 39 1.67 9.61 -6.15
C LEU A 39 2.11 10.73 -5.20
N LYS A 40 3.41 11.00 -5.10
CA LYS A 40 3.97 12.16 -4.39
C LYS A 40 3.43 13.47 -4.99
N ALA A 41 3.44 13.61 -6.32
CA ALA A 41 2.92 14.78 -7.01
C ALA A 41 1.42 14.99 -6.78
N ALA A 42 0.61 13.95 -6.94
CA ALA A 42 -0.84 14.02 -6.72
C ALA A 42 -1.18 14.36 -5.26
N THR A 43 -0.45 13.76 -4.31
CA THR A 43 -0.61 14.06 -2.88
C THR A 43 -0.27 15.53 -2.59
N ALA A 44 0.83 16.04 -3.16
CA ALA A 44 1.24 17.43 -2.99
C ALA A 44 0.21 18.41 -3.57
N GLU A 45 -0.25 18.16 -4.80
CA GLU A 45 -1.25 18.97 -5.48
C GLU A 45 -2.55 19.03 -4.68
N HIS A 46 -3.08 17.87 -4.29
CA HIS A 46 -4.34 17.82 -3.57
C HIS A 46 -4.23 18.41 -2.16
N SER A 47 -3.12 18.16 -1.44
CA SER A 47 -2.89 18.75 -0.12
C SER A 47 -2.81 20.27 -0.20
N ALA A 48 -2.14 20.82 -1.23
CA ALA A 48 -2.12 22.26 -1.47
C ALA A 48 -3.53 22.80 -1.78
N GLY A 49 -4.33 22.06 -2.54
CA GLY A 49 -5.74 22.37 -2.79
C GLY A 49 -6.56 22.46 -1.51
N VAL A 50 -6.44 21.47 -0.62
CA VAL A 50 -7.13 21.44 0.68
C VAL A 50 -6.70 22.62 1.56
N LEU A 51 -5.40 22.88 1.65
CA LEU A 51 -4.86 24.02 2.41
C LEU A 51 -5.40 25.37 1.89
N ASN A 52 -5.41 25.56 0.57
CA ASN A 52 -5.97 26.76 -0.03
C ASN A 52 -7.48 26.89 0.24
N ALA A 53 -8.22 25.77 0.23
CA ALA A 53 -9.66 25.77 0.51
C ALA A 53 -9.99 26.20 1.96
N VAL A 54 -9.10 25.92 2.92
CA VAL A 54 -9.24 26.37 4.31
C VAL A 54 -8.58 27.73 4.59
N GLY A 55 -8.12 28.44 3.55
CA GLY A 55 -7.55 29.79 3.65
C GLY A 55 -6.06 29.85 3.95
N VAL A 56 -5.35 28.71 3.94
CA VAL A 56 -3.89 28.65 4.08
C VAL A 56 -3.25 28.75 2.71
N LYS A 57 -2.50 29.84 2.46
CA LYS A 57 -1.80 30.05 1.19
C LYS A 57 -0.78 28.93 0.95
N SER A 58 -1.04 28.11 -0.06
CA SER A 58 -0.25 26.94 -0.40
C SER A 58 -0.02 26.83 -1.91
N SER A 59 1.18 26.43 -2.31
CA SER A 59 1.56 26.17 -3.70
C SER A 59 2.17 24.78 -3.82
N PHE A 60 1.90 24.08 -4.93
CA PHE A 60 2.57 22.81 -5.22
C PHE A 60 3.71 23.04 -6.23
N SER A 61 4.77 22.24 -6.15
CA SER A 61 5.81 22.20 -7.18
C SER A 61 6.39 20.79 -7.31
N THR A 62 6.93 20.46 -8.49
CA THR A 62 7.59 19.18 -8.76
C THR A 62 8.98 19.41 -9.32
N LEU A 63 9.96 18.64 -8.85
CA LEU A 63 11.35 18.74 -9.30
C LEU A 63 12.04 17.37 -9.22
N ASN A 64 12.37 16.79 -10.38
CA ASN A 64 13.08 15.50 -10.50
C ASN A 64 12.46 14.40 -9.62
N ASP A 65 11.21 14.03 -9.89
CA ASP A 65 10.43 13.01 -9.15
C ASP A 65 10.15 13.32 -7.67
N ARG A 66 10.52 14.50 -7.19
CA ARG A 66 10.12 15.02 -5.89
C ARG A 66 8.94 15.96 -6.05
N ALA A 67 8.08 15.99 -5.05
CA ALA A 67 6.92 16.84 -5.00
C ALA A 67 6.93 17.64 -3.70
N PHE A 68 6.51 18.89 -3.77
CA PHE A 68 6.56 19.81 -2.65
C PHE A 68 5.22 20.51 -2.47
N VAL A 69 4.85 20.71 -1.21
CA VAL A 69 3.82 21.66 -0.79
C VAL A 69 4.54 22.81 -0.10
N ASN A 70 4.54 23.97 -0.74
CA ASN A 70 5.40 25.11 -0.41
C ASN A 70 6.89 24.70 -0.41
N GLN A 71 7.49 24.54 0.76
CA GLN A 71 8.89 24.12 0.96
C GLN A 71 9.00 22.71 1.56
N ILE A 72 7.88 22.06 1.86
CA ILE A 72 7.84 20.74 2.49
C ILE A 72 7.78 19.68 1.40
N GLU A 73 8.77 18.79 1.38
CA GLU A 73 8.80 17.65 0.47
C GLU A 73 7.79 16.59 0.90
N ILE A 74 6.97 16.13 -0.05
CA ILE A 74 6.10 14.97 0.12
C ILE A 74 6.94 13.73 -0.15
N VAL A 75 7.38 13.11 0.93
CA VAL A 75 8.09 11.82 0.88
C VAL A 75 7.12 10.67 0.64
N LYS A 76 7.65 9.52 0.25
CA LYS A 76 6.87 8.34 -0.12
C LYS A 76 5.93 7.88 0.99
N GLU A 77 6.36 8.00 2.24
CA GLU A 77 5.58 7.67 3.44
C GLU A 77 4.31 8.52 3.55
N CYS A 78 4.33 9.77 3.05
CA CYS A 78 3.18 10.65 3.03
C CYS A 78 2.10 10.23 2.03
N THR A 79 2.40 9.33 1.09
CA THR A 79 1.41 8.87 0.09
C THR A 79 0.54 7.72 0.59
N GLY A 80 0.89 7.12 1.74
CA GLY A 80 0.19 5.96 2.29
C GLY A 80 0.47 4.64 1.55
N ILE A 81 1.37 4.63 0.56
CA ILE A 81 1.71 3.44 -0.23
C ILE A 81 2.24 2.28 0.63
N GLN A 82 2.86 2.57 1.78
CA GLN A 82 3.29 1.54 2.73
C GLN A 82 2.12 0.70 3.25
N VAL A 83 1.01 1.35 3.61
CA VAL A 83 -0.18 0.67 4.11
C VAL A 83 -0.78 -0.17 2.98
N VAL A 84 -0.87 0.39 1.77
CA VAL A 84 -1.36 -0.34 0.59
C VAL A 84 -0.49 -1.57 0.29
N ALA A 85 0.83 -1.46 0.41
CA ALA A 85 1.76 -2.58 0.20
C ALA A 85 1.51 -3.72 1.19
N VAL A 86 1.34 -3.40 2.48
CA VAL A 86 1.02 -4.39 3.53
C VAL A 86 -0.32 -5.06 3.26
N PHE A 87 -1.36 -4.28 2.92
CA PHE A 87 -2.68 -4.84 2.62
C PHE A 87 -2.69 -5.68 1.34
N ALA A 88 -1.96 -5.28 0.30
CA ALA A 88 -1.78 -6.09 -0.89
C ALA A 88 -1.09 -7.42 -0.55
N GLY A 89 -0.04 -7.36 0.28
CA GLY A 89 0.64 -8.55 0.81
C GLY A 89 -0.28 -9.47 1.59
N LEU A 90 -1.25 -8.93 2.34
CA LEU A 90 -2.22 -9.76 3.08
C LEU A 90 -3.29 -10.33 2.16
N ILE A 91 -3.88 -9.50 1.29
CA ILE A 91 -5.08 -9.84 0.52
C ILE A 91 -4.77 -10.77 -0.66
N ILE A 92 -3.67 -10.55 -1.37
CA ILE A 92 -3.32 -11.33 -2.57
C ILE A 92 -3.15 -12.83 -2.26
N PRO A 93 -2.41 -13.26 -1.22
CA PRO A 93 -2.25 -14.68 -0.92
C PRO A 93 -3.45 -15.31 -0.19
N LEU A 94 -4.52 -14.55 0.13
CA LEU A 94 -5.69 -15.12 0.80
C LEU A 94 -6.29 -16.28 0.02
N PRO A 95 -6.39 -17.47 0.64
CA PRO A 95 -7.07 -18.59 0.01
C PRO A 95 -8.58 -18.37 0.02
N LYS A 96 -9.29 -18.89 -1.00
CA LYS A 96 -10.76 -18.92 -1.08
C LYS A 96 -11.47 -17.58 -1.31
N VAL A 97 -10.73 -16.51 -1.64
CA VAL A 97 -11.31 -15.24 -2.09
C VAL A 97 -11.16 -15.13 -3.61
N SER A 98 -12.22 -14.75 -4.31
CA SER A 98 -12.16 -14.54 -5.76
C SER A 98 -11.24 -13.37 -6.11
N PHE A 99 -10.56 -13.46 -7.26
CA PHE A 99 -9.61 -12.43 -7.67
C PHE A 99 -10.26 -11.04 -7.82
N ARG A 100 -11.52 -10.99 -8.30
CA ARG A 100 -12.31 -9.75 -8.37
C ARG A 100 -12.44 -9.07 -7.01
N LYS A 101 -12.83 -9.82 -5.97
CA LYS A 101 -12.97 -9.29 -4.61
C LYS A 101 -11.63 -8.82 -4.02
N LYS A 102 -10.52 -9.47 -4.40
CA LYS A 102 -9.18 -9.04 -3.98
C LYS A 102 -8.82 -7.68 -4.57
N ILE A 103 -9.06 -7.49 -5.88
CA ILE A 103 -8.85 -6.20 -6.55
C ILE A 103 -9.75 -5.14 -5.92
N GLU A 104 -11.05 -5.41 -5.79
CA GLU A 104 -12.00 -4.48 -5.16
C GLU A 104 -11.52 -4.04 -3.76
N ALA A 105 -11.07 -4.98 -2.93
CA ALA A 105 -10.57 -4.67 -1.59
C ALA A 105 -9.28 -3.84 -1.61
N ILE A 106 -8.32 -4.17 -2.49
CA ILE A 106 -7.06 -3.41 -2.61
C ILE A 106 -7.34 -2.00 -3.13
N THR A 107 -8.22 -1.87 -4.12
CA THR A 107 -8.64 -0.58 -4.68
C THR A 107 -9.32 0.26 -3.60
N LEU A 108 -10.23 -0.31 -2.83
CA LEU A 108 -10.88 0.37 -1.70
C LEU A 108 -9.84 0.88 -0.71
N VAL A 109 -8.92 0.02 -0.26
CA VAL A 109 -7.84 0.39 0.67
C VAL A 109 -6.98 1.51 0.09
N PHE A 110 -6.59 1.41 -1.19
CA PHE A 110 -5.79 2.43 -1.85
C PHE A 110 -6.47 3.80 -1.81
N PHE A 111 -7.74 3.89 -2.21
CA PHE A 111 -8.45 5.18 -2.20
C PHE A 111 -8.67 5.71 -0.78
N THR A 112 -9.06 4.86 0.17
CA THR A 112 -9.28 5.29 1.56
C THR A 112 -7.99 5.82 2.18
N VAL A 113 -6.87 5.12 2.00
CA VAL A 113 -5.58 5.53 2.52
C VAL A 113 -5.10 6.80 1.82
N TYR A 114 -5.21 6.87 0.50
CA TYR A 114 -4.84 8.07 -0.26
C TYR A 114 -5.57 9.31 0.24
N LEU A 115 -6.90 9.22 0.43
CA LEU A 115 -7.70 10.33 0.93
C LEU A 115 -7.38 10.72 2.38
N ALA A 116 -6.96 9.77 3.22
CA ALA A 116 -6.55 10.07 4.60
C ALA A 116 -5.16 10.75 4.68
N ASN A 117 -4.40 10.66 3.60
CA ASN A 117 -3.03 11.16 3.48
C ASN A 117 -2.93 12.52 2.78
N VAL A 118 -4.04 13.00 2.21
CA VAL A 118 -4.23 14.31 1.56
C VAL A 118 -4.97 15.25 2.53
#